data_AF-A0A535BB01-F1
#
_entry.id   AF-A0A535BB01-F1
#
_cell.length_a   1.000
_cell.length_b   1.000
_cell.length_c   1.000
_cell.angle_alpha   90.00
_cell.angle_beta   90.00
_cell.angle_gamma   90.00
#
_symmetry.space_group_name_H-M   'P 1'
#
loop_
_entity.id
_entity.type
_entity.pdbx_description
1 polymer ?
#
loop_
_entity_poly.entity_id
_entity_poly.type
_entity_poly.pdbx_seq_one_letter_code
_entity_poly.pdbx_strand_id
1 'polypeptide(L)' 'VEFNLEEVPGGTKLTVTESGFDNIPLARRAEAFRMNSEGWAQQLRNIEAHVAGA' A
#
# COMPACT_ATOMS: atom_id res chain seq x y z
N VAL A 1 -4.54 -0.79 -8.12
CA VAL A 1 -4.45 -0.79 -6.64
C VAL A 1 -5.66 -1.51 -6.11
N GLU A 2 -5.45 -2.46 -5.23
CA GLU A 2 -6.49 -3.27 -4.60
C GLU A 2 -6.30 -3.25 -3.08
N PHE A 3 -7.42 -3.17 -2.36
CA PHE A 3 -7.47 -3.20 -0.90
C PHE A 3 -8.19 -4.48 -0.50
N ASN A 4 -7.50 -5.36 0.24
CA ASN A 4 -8.10 -6.54 0.82
C ASN A 4 -8.19 -6.38 2.33
N LEU A 5 -9.39 -6.56 2.87
CA LEU A 5 -9.68 -6.46 4.29
C LEU A 5 -10.06 -7.85 4.81
N GLU A 6 -9.40 -8.27 5.86
CA GLU A 6 -9.65 -9.55 6.52
C GLU A 6 -9.93 -9.29 8.00
N GLU A 7 -11.05 -9.81 8.51
CA GLU A 7 -11.33 -9.78 9.94
C GLU A 7 -10.38 -10.71 10.67
N VAL A 8 -9.71 -10.21 11.71
CA VAL A 8 -8.77 -10.97 12.54
C VAL A 8 -9.08 -10.73 14.03
N PRO A 9 -8.70 -11.62 14.95
CA PRO A 9 -8.87 -11.37 16.37
C PRO A 9 -8.24 -10.03 16.78
N GLY A 10 -9.06 -9.11 17.30
CA GLY A 10 -8.60 -7.80 17.74
C GLY A 10 -8.53 -6.71 16.66
N GLY A 11 -9.02 -6.94 15.44
CA GLY A 11 -9.14 -5.87 14.45
C GLY A 11 -9.32 -6.34 13.00
N THR A 12 -8.89 -5.49 12.06
CA THR A 12 -8.94 -5.76 10.62
C THR A 12 -7.53 -5.72 10.05
N LYS A 13 -7.12 -6.78 9.37
CA LYS A 13 -5.88 -6.78 8.59
C LYS A 13 -6.15 -6.16 7.23
N LEU A 14 -5.47 -5.06 6.94
CA LEU A 14 -5.45 -4.44 5.62
C LEU A 14 -4.22 -4.92 4.83
N THR A 15 -4.46 -5.47 3.64
CA THR A 15 -3.41 -5.73 2.65
C THR A 15 -3.65 -4.84 1.43
N VAL A 16 -2.61 -4.11 1.00
CA VAL A 16 -2.67 -3.27 -0.21
C VAL A 16 -1.78 -3.89 -1.28
N THR A 17 -2.35 -4.13 -2.45
CA THR A 17 -1.62 -4.64 -3.62
C THR A 17 -1.66 -3.61 -4.74
N GLU A 18 -0.50 -3.18 -5.21
CA GLU A 18 -0.38 -2.37 -6.42
C GLU A 18 0.28 -3.19 -7.53
N SER A 19 -0.44 -3.37 -8.63
CA SER A 19 -0.04 -4.14 -9.80
C SER A 19 0.13 -3.23 -11.02
N GLY A 20 0.68 -3.76 -12.12
CA GLY A 20 0.83 -3.04 -13.39
C GLY A 20 2.22 -2.43 -13.63
N PHE A 21 3.18 -2.64 -12.73
CA PHE A 21 4.57 -2.19 -12.91
C PHE A 21 5.26 -2.81 -14.13
N ASP A 22 4.79 -3.96 -14.61
CA ASP A 22 5.32 -4.59 -15.82
C ASP A 22 5.07 -3.77 -17.10
N ASN A 23 4.06 -2.89 -17.08
CA ASN A 23 3.79 -1.94 -18.17
C ASN A 23 4.76 -0.75 -18.17
N ILE A 24 5.60 -0.59 -17.14
CA ILE A 24 6.59 0.48 -17.05
C ILE A 24 7.86 0.06 -17.82
N PRO A 25 8.41 0.94 -18.67
CA PRO A 25 9.71 0.71 -19.30
C PRO A 25 10.77 0.31 -18.28
N LEU A 26 11.57 -0.70 -18.61
CA LEU A 26 12.54 -1.30 -17.68
C LEU A 26 13.45 -0.26 -16.99
N ALA A 27 13.87 0.76 -17.76
CA ALA A 27 14.73 1.85 -17.28
C ALA A 27 14.14 2.66 -16.11
N ARG A 28 12.80 2.68 -15.95
CA ARG A 28 12.11 3.43 -14.88
C ARG A 28 11.40 2.54 -13.87
N ARG A 29 11.33 1.23 -14.11
CA ARG A 29 10.56 0.30 -13.30
C ARG A 29 11.06 0.22 -11.85
N ALA A 30 12.38 0.09 -11.66
CA ALA A 30 12.97 0.02 -10.32
C ALA A 30 12.76 1.31 -9.51
N GLU A 31 12.85 2.47 -10.16
CA GLU A 31 12.57 3.76 -9.52
C GLU A 31 11.09 3.89 -9.15
N ALA A 32 10.18 3.51 -10.06
CA ALA A 32 8.74 3.52 -9.79
C ALA A 32 8.37 2.62 -8.60
N PHE A 33 8.94 1.42 -8.52
CA PHE A 33 8.75 0.52 -7.37
C PHE A 33 9.22 1.15 -6.06
N ARG A 34 10.41 1.78 -6.05
CA ARG A 34 10.95 2.43 -4.84
C ARG A 34 10.06 3.58 -4.37
N MET A 35 9.71 4.49 -5.28
CA MET A 35 8.88 5.65 -4.96
C MET A 35 7.50 5.25 -4.43
N ASN A 36 6.86 4.25 -5.05
CA ASN A 36 5.56 3.78 -4.59
C ASN A 36 5.63 3.06 -3.24
N SER A 37 6.69 2.31 -2.97
CA SER A 37 6.85 1.61 -1.69
C SER A 37 6.92 2.59 -0.51
N GLU A 38 7.69 3.67 -0.65
CA GLU A 38 7.80 4.72 0.38
C GLU A 38 6.48 5.48 0.58
N GLY A 39 5.78 5.79 -0.53
CA GLY A 39 4.45 6.41 -0.50
C GLY A 39 3.43 5.55 0.24
N TRP A 40 3.35 4.26 -0.07
CA TRP A 40 2.43 3.33 0.58
C TRP A 40 2.73 3.13 2.06
N ALA A 41 4.00 3.13 2.47
CA ALA A 41 4.36 3.08 3.88
C ALA A 41 3.78 4.27 4.66
N GLN A 42 3.78 5.48 4.08
CA GLN A 42 3.15 6.65 4.70
C GLN A 42 1.61 6.54 4.68
N GLN A 43 1.02 6.06 3.59
CA GLN A 43 -0.44 5.91 3.50
C GLN A 43 -0.97 4.91 4.52
N LEU A 44 -0.28 3.80 4.76
CA LEU A 44 -0.69 2.84 5.79
C LEU A 44 -0.71 3.45 7.19
N ARG A 45 0.27 4.31 7.53
CA ARG A 45 0.26 5.08 8.80
C ARG A 45 -0.91 6.06 8.89
N ASN A 46 -1.24 6.73 7.79
CA ASN A 46 -2.37 7.66 7.76
C ASN A 46 -3.71 6.93 7.93
N ILE A 47 -3.84 5.76 7.30
CA ILE A 47 -5.03 4.91 7.44
C ILE A 47 -5.17 4.46 8.89
N GLU A 48 -4.08 3.99 9.51
CA GLU A 48 -4.05 3.60 10.93
C GLU A 48 -4.50 4.76 11.84
N ALA A 49 -3.92 5.95 11.66
CA ALA A 49 -4.30 7.14 12.43
C ALA A 49 -5.79 7.50 12.24
N HIS A 50 -6.27 7.51 10.99
CA HIS A 50 -7.65 7.84 10.67
C HIS A 50 -8.65 6.87 11.32
N VAL A 51 -8.39 5.55 11.26
CA VAL A 51 -9.29 4.57 11.86
C VAL A 51 -9.20 4.52 13.38
N ALA A 52 -8.05 4.90 13.96
CA ALA A 52 -7.89 5.07 15.40
C ALA A 52 -8.55 6.36 15.93
N GLY A 53 -8.98 7.26 15.05
CA GLY A 53 -9.58 8.55 15.41
C GLY A 53 -8.57 9.59 15.93
N ALA A 54 -7.31 9.50 15.49
CA ALA A 54 -6.22 10.40 15.87
C ALA A 54 -6.07 11.61 14.92
#